data_AF-A0A9X8VGF3-F1
#
_entry.id   AF-A0A9X8VGF3-F1
#
_cell.length_a   1.000
_cell.length_b   1.000
_cell.length_c   1.000
_cell.angle_alpha   90.00
_cell.angle_beta   90.00
_cell.angle_gamma   90.00
#
_symmetry.space_group_name_H-M   'P 1'
#
loop_
_entity.id
_entity.type
_entity.pdbx_description
1 polymer ?
#
loop_
_entity_poly.entity_id
_entity_poly.type
_entity_poly.pdbx_seq_one_letter_code
_entity_poly.pdbx_strand_id
1 'polypeptide(L)' 'MANHNVKSWATVRETSVEIAEAIFELAGNDEVLAQKIWEEGSDEAL' A
#
# COMPACT_ATOMS: atom_id res chain seq x y z
N MET A 1 3.18 7.81 14.77
CA MET A 1 2.27 8.48 13.82
C MET A 1 2.28 7.81 12.42
N ALA A 2 2.66 6.52 12.29
CA ALA A 2 2.71 5.83 10.98
C ALA A 2 1.33 5.39 10.44
N ASN A 3 0.37 5.11 11.34
CA ASN A 3 -0.93 4.51 10.98
C ASN A 3 -1.85 5.46 10.16
N HIS A 4 -1.66 6.78 10.23
CA HIS A 4 -2.43 7.72 9.40
C HIS A 4 -2.05 7.67 7.92
N ASN A 5 -0.78 7.34 7.62
CA ASN A 5 -0.29 7.30 6.24
C ASN A 5 -0.86 6.10 5.50
N VAL A 6 -0.89 4.93 6.14
CA VAL A 6 -1.40 3.69 5.54
C VAL A 6 -2.91 3.76 5.25
N LYS A 7 -3.71 4.32 6.17
CA LYS A 7 -5.16 4.49 5.97
C LYS A 7 -5.49 5.45 4.83
N SER A 8 -4.76 6.56 4.75
CA SER A 8 -4.92 7.54 3.67
C SER A 8 -4.50 6.93 2.33
N TRP A 9 -3.37 6.20 2.33
CA TRP A 9 -2.85 5.51 1.16
C TRP A 9 -3.83 4.45 0.63
N ALA A 10 -4.46 3.68 1.54
CA ALA A 10 -5.49 2.71 1.21
C ALA A 10 -6.72 3.35 0.58
N THR A 11 -7.19 4.46 1.18
CA THR A 11 -8.36 5.22 0.69
C THR A 11 -8.15 5.77 -0.71
N VAL A 12 -6.96 6.35 -0.99
CA VAL A 12 -6.62 6.92 -2.31
C VAL A 12 -6.59 5.86 -3.40
N ARG A 13 -6.20 4.62 -3.06
CA ARG A 13 -6.08 3.49 -3.99
C ARG A 13 -7.31 2.58 -3.99
N GLU A 14 -8.39 3.02 -3.34
CA GLU A 14 -9.64 2.26 -3.21
C GLU A 14 -9.41 0.80 -2.74
N THR A 15 -8.41 0.61 -1.87
CA THR A 15 -8.03 -0.69 -1.33
C THR A 15 -8.24 -0.76 0.18
N SER A 16 -8.18 -1.98 0.72
CA SER A 16 -8.37 -2.21 2.16
C SER A 16 -7.14 -1.77 2.94
N VAL A 17 -7.36 -1.24 4.16
CA VAL A 17 -6.27 -0.88 5.08
C VAL A 17 -5.36 -2.08 5.35
N GLU A 18 -5.92 -3.28 5.47
CA GLU A 18 -5.16 -4.53 5.67
C GLU A 18 -4.20 -4.83 4.50
N ILE A 19 -4.64 -4.57 3.26
CA ILE A 19 -3.79 -4.75 2.07
C ILE A 19 -2.69 -3.69 2.06
N ALA A 20 -3.04 -2.44 2.36
CA ALA A 20 -2.06 -1.37 2.48
C ALA A 20 -1.04 -1.64 3.60
N GLU A 21 -1.46 -2.15 4.76
CA GLU A 21 -0.56 -2.53 5.86
C GLU A 21 0.38 -3.66 5.43
N ALA A 22 -0.12 -4.70 4.77
CA ALA A 22 0.71 -5.78 4.25
C ALA A 22 1.77 -5.28 3.25
N ILE A 23 1.40 -4.34 2.37
CA ILE A 23 2.33 -3.74 1.41
C ILE A 23 3.38 -2.88 2.11
N PHE A 24 2.98 -2.06 3.08
CA PHE A 24 3.92 -1.25 3.86
C PHE A 24 4.85 -2.12 4.72
N GLU A 25 4.37 -3.24 5.24
CA GLU A 25 5.19 -4.20 5.97
C GLU A 25 6.23 -4.85 5.04
N LEU A 26 5.81 -5.29 3.84
CA LEU A 26 6.72 -5.80 2.80
C LEU A 26 7.74 -4.75 2.35
N ALA A 27 7.33 -3.48 2.29
CA ALA A 27 8.18 -2.35 1.93
C ALA A 27 9.03 -1.80 3.08
N GLY A 28 8.95 -2.35 4.30
CA GLY A 28 9.68 -1.83 5.45
C GLY A 28 9.29 -0.40 5.86
N ASN A 29 8.03 -0.02 5.64
CA ASN A 29 7.48 1.34 5.78
C ASN A 29 8.05 2.38 4.80
N ASP A 30 8.71 1.96 3.72
CA ASP A 30 9.10 2.84 2.63
C ASP A 30 7.92 3.04 1.67
N GLU A 31 7.35 4.25 1.66
CA GLU A 31 6.18 4.57 0.85
C GLU A 31 6.45 4.46 -0.66
N VAL A 32 7.68 4.75 -1.11
CA VAL A 32 8.07 4.65 -2.53
C VAL A 32 8.13 3.19 -2.94
N LEU A 33 8.69 2.33 -2.09
CA LEU A 33 8.73 0.90 -2.33
C LEU A 33 7.32 0.28 -2.23
N ALA A 34 6.50 0.71 -1.27
CA ALA A 34 5.11 0.28 -1.14
C ALA A 34 4.29 0.63 -2.39
N GLN A 35 4.50 1.82 -2.96
CA GLN A 35 3.87 2.21 -4.21
C GLN A 35 4.31 1.31 -5.38
N LYS A 36 5.60 0.96 -5.49
CA LYS A 36 6.07 0.04 -6.54
C LYS A 36 5.43 -1.35 -6.41
N ILE A 37 5.40 -1.91 -5.20
CA ILE A 37 4.76 -3.21 -4.93
C ILE A 37 3.28 -3.19 -5.31
N TRP A 38 2.58 -2.08 -5.02
CA TRP A 38 1.18 -1.89 -5.42
C TRP A 38 0.99 -1.84 -6.93
N GLU A 39 1.82 -1.07 -7.64
CA GLU A 39 1.77 -0.95 -9.09
C GLU A 39 2.09 -2.28 -9.77
N GLU A 40 3.07 -3.04 -9.26
CA GLU A 40 3.42 -4.39 -9.74
C GLU A 40 2.30 -5.41 -9.50
N GLY A 41 1.62 -5.38 -8.34
CA GLY A 41 0.54 -6.31 -8.01
C GLY A 41 -0.83 -5.94 -8.62
N SER A 42 -1.03 -4.69 -9.04
CA SER A 42 -2.28 -4.21 -9.63
C SER A 42 -2.42 -4.54 -11.12
N ASP A 43 -1.33 -4.86 -11.82
CA ASP A 43 -1.32 -5.08 -13.27
C ASP A 43 -1.83 -6.49 -13.68
N GLU A 44 -1.92 -7.42 -12.71
CA GLU A 44 -2.31 -8.81 -12.93
C GLU A 44 -3.80 -9.11 -12.61
N ALA A 45 -4.59 -8.06 -12.32
CA ALA A 45 -6.00 -8.18 -11.91
C ALA A 45 -7.03 -7.69 -12.95
N LEU A 46 -6.74 -7.83 -14.26
CA LEU A 46 -7.67 -7.56 -15.36
C LEU A 46 -8.29 -8.84 -15.94
#